data_AF-A0A3L6PWG3-F1
#
_entry.id   AF-A0A3L6PWG3-F1
#
_cell.length_a   1.000
_cell.length_b   1.000
_cell.length_c   1.000
_cell.angle_alpha   90.00
_cell.angle_beta   90.00
_cell.angle_gamma   90.00
#
_symmetry.space_group_name_H-M   'P 1'
#
loop_
_entity.id
_entity.type
_entity.pdbx_description
1 polymer ?
#
loop_
_entity_poly.entity_id
_entity_poly.type
_entity_poly.pdbx_seq_one_letter_code
_entity_poly.pdbx_strand_id
1 'polypeptide(L)'
;MAAGSHVLKIDGYSITSNPPCAVPRFRSCPFHAGGRTWHISYFPKGSRRTNTDCLSLFLVLADADAGEAVTAQATFSLLDQDQKPVPSYSRTTAMVSLSASRSSFGYERFMRTEDLEQSGHLIDDCFALRVDVHAVVMEVLELFSVVKKPSRSAAALELPEGHRLRLLSNTEQCRYRPEGRRYPEAPSIIVVPPSDMHRHIGDLLSSEGPGADLEFRVGRDTFPAHRLVLSARSPVFRAELFDSAKDGTSVIHIEDMEAPVFRALLTFIYTDALPEMDPKDGDEYSIARHLLVAADKYMLERLKLICEGRLRSHINTSSAATILLLADKYRCPCLKEACFEFLSSSSKVLFDVIETEEFVHLAQSVPAVTKELVANFLTRCLQKASIFRWDHDR
;
A
#
# COMPACT_ATOMS: atom_id res chain seq x y z
N MET A 1 -18.06 7.29 21.14
CA MET A 1 -18.48 6.08 21.90
C MET A 1 -17.25 5.25 22.19
N ALA A 2 -17.20 4.50 23.30
CA ALA A 2 -16.07 3.63 23.60
C ALA A 2 -15.97 2.46 22.60
N ALA A 3 -14.76 2.13 22.17
CA ALA A 3 -14.43 0.99 21.32
C ALA A 3 -14.41 -0.35 22.11
N GLY A 4 -14.42 -0.27 23.44
CA GLY A 4 -14.52 -1.39 24.35
C GLY A 4 -14.37 -0.93 25.80
N SER A 5 -14.80 -1.75 26.75
CA SER A 5 -14.70 -1.45 28.18
C SER A 5 -14.38 -2.70 28.97
N HIS A 6 -13.64 -2.56 30.06
CA HIS A 6 -13.37 -3.65 30.99
C HIS A 6 -13.51 -3.19 32.43
N VAL A 7 -14.07 -4.06 33.28
CA VAL A 7 -14.24 -3.83 34.71
C VAL A 7 -13.34 -4.77 35.48
N LEU A 8 -12.47 -4.20 36.31
CA LEU A 8 -11.63 -4.90 37.27
C LEU A 8 -12.29 -4.78 38.65
N LYS A 9 -12.82 -5.89 39.17
CA LYS A 9 -13.32 -5.98 40.55
C LYS A 9 -12.17 -6.44 41.46
N ILE A 10 -11.97 -5.72 42.55
CA ILE A 10 -11.03 -6.08 43.61
C ILE A 10 -11.85 -6.58 44.80
N ASP A 11 -11.51 -7.77 45.25
CA ASP A 11 -12.07 -8.42 46.44
C ASP A 11 -10.88 -8.72 47.37
N GLY A 12 -10.94 -8.23 48.61
CA GLY A 12 -9.82 -8.30 49.55
C GLY A 12 -8.83 -7.13 49.43
N TYR A 13 -9.31 -5.89 49.32
CA TYR A 13 -8.45 -4.70 49.22
C TYR A 13 -7.39 -4.64 50.34
N SER A 14 -7.78 -4.91 51.58
CA SER A 14 -6.91 -4.92 52.77
C SER A 14 -5.71 -5.87 52.66
N ILE A 15 -5.89 -7.01 51.97
CA ILE A 15 -4.83 -7.98 51.70
C ILE A 15 -3.85 -7.40 50.66
N THR A 16 -4.38 -6.76 49.63
CA THR A 16 -3.57 -6.15 48.57
C THR A 16 -2.82 -4.90 49.03
N SER A 17 -3.34 -4.20 50.05
CA SER A 17 -2.75 -2.99 50.59
C SER A 17 -1.62 -3.28 51.58
N ASN A 18 -1.47 -4.50 52.12
CA ASN A 18 -0.36 -4.87 53.00
C ASN A 18 0.41 -6.14 52.55
N PRO A 19 1.11 -6.07 51.41
CA PRO A 19 1.72 -7.21 50.75
C PRO A 19 3.03 -7.66 51.42
N PRO A 20 3.35 -8.97 51.38
CA PRO A 20 4.64 -9.49 51.87
C PRO A 20 5.84 -9.14 50.98
N CYS A 21 5.64 -8.65 49.76
CA CYS A 21 6.70 -8.26 48.80
C CYS A 21 6.69 -6.76 48.49
N ALA A 22 7.84 -6.24 48.06
CA ALA A 22 8.01 -4.87 47.60
C ALA A 22 7.21 -4.64 46.30
N VAL A 23 6.07 -3.95 46.42
CA VAL A 23 5.18 -3.44 45.36
C VAL A 23 4.43 -4.54 44.56
N PRO A 24 3.30 -5.06 45.06
CA PRO A 24 2.49 -6.04 44.36
C PRO A 24 1.87 -5.43 43.10
N ARG A 25 1.95 -6.17 42.00
CA ARG A 25 1.30 -5.84 40.73
C ARG A 25 0.22 -6.87 40.46
N PHE A 26 -1.01 -6.41 40.26
CA PHE A 26 -2.12 -7.25 39.86
C PHE A 26 -2.48 -6.96 38.40
N ARG A 27 -2.85 -8.01 37.67
CA ARG A 27 -3.19 -7.94 36.25
C ARG A 27 -4.60 -8.48 36.04
N SER A 28 -5.42 -7.74 35.29
CA SER A 28 -6.73 -8.25 34.84
C SER A 28 -6.55 -9.36 33.82
N CYS A 29 -7.62 -10.12 33.57
CA CYS A 29 -7.69 -10.96 32.38
C CYS A 29 -7.53 -10.08 31.11
N PRO A 30 -6.92 -10.60 30.04
CA PRO A 30 -6.90 -9.90 28.76
C PRO A 30 -8.31 -9.64 28.25
N PHE A 31 -8.52 -8.50 27.58
CA PHE A 31 -9.77 -8.14 26.95
C PHE A 31 -9.54 -7.44 25.61
N HIS A 32 -10.53 -7.53 24.72
CA HIS A 32 -10.43 -6.99 23.37
C HIS A 32 -11.14 -5.64 23.29
N ALA A 33 -10.44 -4.62 22.78
CA ALA A 33 -11.00 -3.30 22.56
C ALA A 33 -10.29 -2.61 21.39
N GLY A 34 -11.06 -2.05 20.44
CA GLY A 34 -10.49 -1.37 19.27
C GLY A 34 -9.53 -2.23 18.43
N GLY A 35 -9.80 -3.53 18.30
CA GLY A 35 -9.00 -4.45 17.49
C GLY A 35 -7.67 -4.91 18.13
N ARG A 36 -7.40 -4.51 19.38
CA ARG A 36 -6.20 -4.90 20.13
C ARG A 36 -6.54 -5.66 21.40
N THR A 37 -5.54 -6.38 21.92
CA THR A 37 -5.63 -7.12 23.16
C THR A 37 -4.99 -6.32 24.29
N TRP A 38 -5.78 -6.03 25.31
CA TRP A 38 -5.36 -5.20 26.43
C TRP A 38 -5.46 -5.95 27.75
N HIS A 39 -4.74 -5.49 28.76
CA HIS A 39 -5.03 -5.82 30.14
C HIS A 39 -4.79 -4.62 31.04
N ILE A 40 -5.42 -4.62 32.21
CA ILE A 40 -5.22 -3.59 33.23
C ILE A 40 -4.11 -4.07 34.17
N SER A 41 -3.12 -3.22 34.44
CA SER A 41 -2.17 -3.38 35.53
C SER A 41 -2.55 -2.44 36.67
N TYR A 42 -2.76 -3.01 37.85
CA TYR A 42 -3.16 -2.33 39.08
C TYR A 42 -2.07 -2.46 40.14
N PHE A 43 -1.73 -1.34 40.79
CA PHE A 43 -0.75 -1.25 41.86
C PHE A 43 -1.38 -0.58 43.09
N PRO A 44 -1.68 -1.33 44.16
CA PRO A 44 -2.31 -0.80 45.37
C PRO A 44 -1.51 0.32 46.07
N LYS A 45 -0.18 0.20 46.04
CA LYS A 45 0.78 1.12 46.70
C LYS A 45 1.74 1.74 45.69
N GLY A 46 1.21 2.15 44.55
CA GLY A 46 1.98 2.85 43.52
C GLY A 46 2.82 1.92 42.65
N SER A 47 3.14 2.37 41.44
CA SER A 47 4.06 1.66 40.53
C SER A 47 5.54 1.97 40.77
N ARG A 48 5.86 2.95 41.63
CA ARG A 48 7.23 3.39 41.97
C ARG A 48 7.41 3.44 43.48
N ARG A 49 8.66 3.48 43.95
CA ARG A 49 8.97 3.64 45.38
C ARG A 49 8.59 5.01 45.95
N THR A 50 8.33 5.99 45.08
CA THR A 50 8.06 7.39 45.45
C THR A 50 6.58 7.73 45.55
N ASN A 51 5.67 6.85 45.14
CA ASN A 51 4.22 7.09 45.11
C ASN A 51 3.41 6.02 45.86
N THR A 52 3.89 5.63 47.05
CA THR A 52 3.29 4.56 47.86
C THR A 52 1.94 4.89 48.50
N ASP A 53 1.57 6.17 48.46
CA ASP A 53 0.32 6.75 48.98
C ASP A 53 -0.80 6.80 47.94
N CYS A 54 -0.55 6.33 46.72
CA CYS A 54 -1.50 6.35 45.63
C CYS A 54 -1.64 5.00 44.94
N LEU A 55 -2.85 4.75 44.46
CA LEU A 55 -3.17 3.68 43.54
C LEU A 55 -2.66 4.06 42.16
N SER A 56 -1.93 3.16 41.49
CA SER A 56 -1.58 3.33 40.07
C SER A 56 -2.35 2.37 39.19
N LEU A 57 -2.74 2.85 38.00
CA LEU A 57 -3.46 2.08 37.00
C LEU A 57 -2.87 2.31 35.63
N PHE A 58 -2.65 1.23 34.88
CA PHE A 58 -2.18 1.27 33.51
C PHE A 58 -3.01 0.34 32.64
N LEU A 59 -3.32 0.81 31.44
CA LEU A 59 -3.76 -0.03 30.36
C LEU A 59 -2.51 -0.47 29.57
N VAL A 60 -2.37 -1.78 29.38
CA VAL A 60 -1.18 -2.40 28.78
C VAL A 60 -1.60 -3.16 27.53
N LEU A 61 -0.92 -2.88 26.43
CA LEU A 61 -1.04 -3.58 25.15
C LEU A 61 -0.35 -4.94 25.28
N ALA A 62 -1.15 -6.01 25.20
CA ALA A 62 -0.67 -7.38 25.39
C ALA A 62 -0.08 -7.99 24.11
N ASP A 63 -0.48 -7.48 22.94
CA ASP A 63 -0.09 -7.91 21.60
C ASP A 63 0.83 -6.89 20.91
N ALA A 64 1.78 -6.32 21.66
CA ALA A 64 2.71 -5.33 21.14
C ALA A 64 3.77 -5.98 20.22
N ASP A 65 3.57 -5.87 18.90
CA ASP A 65 4.56 -6.30 17.91
C ASP A 65 5.52 -5.17 17.50
N ALA A 66 6.73 -5.54 17.08
CA ALA A 66 7.85 -4.64 16.76
C ALA A 66 7.63 -3.66 15.58
N GLY A 67 6.45 -3.63 14.96
CA GLY A 67 6.20 -2.87 13.74
C GLY A 67 4.87 -2.13 13.63
N GLU A 68 4.00 -2.17 14.64
CA GLU A 68 2.66 -1.59 14.54
C GLU A 68 2.37 -0.65 15.70
N ALA A 69 2.66 0.65 15.49
CA ALA A 69 2.34 1.68 16.47
C ALA A 69 0.83 1.92 16.51
N VAL A 70 0.29 2.10 17.71
CA VAL A 70 -1.14 2.26 17.96
C VAL A 70 -1.36 3.47 18.84
N THR A 71 -2.20 4.40 18.42
CA THR A 71 -2.59 5.53 19.26
C THR A 71 -3.90 5.23 19.98
N ALA A 72 -3.87 5.26 21.31
CA ALA A 72 -5.02 4.94 22.15
C ALA A 72 -5.34 6.04 23.17
N GLN A 73 -6.63 6.23 23.46
CA GLN A 73 -7.12 7.04 24.58
C GLN A 73 -8.02 6.18 25.46
N ALA A 74 -7.89 6.31 26.78
CA ALA A 74 -8.72 5.58 27.73
C ALA A 74 -9.20 6.48 28.88
N THR A 75 -10.38 6.18 29.39
CA THR A 75 -10.90 6.73 30.64
C THR A 75 -10.85 5.68 31.73
N PHE A 76 -10.30 6.05 32.88
CA PHE A 76 -10.21 5.21 34.07
C PHE A 76 -11.17 5.77 35.12
N SER A 77 -12.01 4.94 35.69
CA SER A 77 -13.08 5.36 36.61
C SER A 77 -13.23 4.41 37.79
N LEU A 78 -13.41 4.95 38.99
CA LEU A 78 -14.02 4.21 40.10
C LEU A 78 -15.52 4.01 39.80
N LEU A 79 -16.06 2.85 40.17
CA LEU A 79 -17.48 2.55 40.02
C LEU A 79 -18.23 2.68 41.35
N ASP A 80 -19.48 3.13 41.27
CA ASP A 80 -20.43 3.04 42.37
C ASP A 80 -21.09 1.65 42.46
N GLN A 81 -22.03 1.49 43.41
CA GLN A 81 -22.74 0.23 43.64
C GLN A 81 -23.65 -0.16 42.47
N ASP A 82 -24.05 0.80 41.65
CA ASP A 82 -24.86 0.60 40.45
C ASP A 82 -24.00 0.31 39.19
N GLN A 83 -22.69 0.09 39.36
CA GLN A 83 -21.71 -0.12 38.28
C GLN A 83 -21.55 1.10 37.35
N LYS A 84 -21.85 2.31 37.85
CA LYS A 84 -21.69 3.56 37.09
C LYS A 84 -20.39 4.27 37.46
N PRO A 85 -19.72 4.92 36.50
CA PRO A 85 -18.53 5.72 36.78
C PRO A 85 -18.81 6.87 37.74
N VAL A 86 -18.00 6.99 38.79
CA VAL A 86 -18.04 8.11 39.73
C VAL A 86 -17.25 9.28 39.11
N PRO A 87 -17.89 10.42 38.77
CA PRO A 87 -17.24 11.47 37.97
C PRO A 87 -16.02 12.12 38.64
N SER A 88 -16.04 12.32 39.96
CA SER A 88 -14.91 12.87 40.73
C SER A 88 -13.66 11.99 40.68
N TYR A 89 -13.84 10.71 40.38
CA TYR A 89 -12.80 9.69 40.32
C TYR A 89 -12.68 9.09 38.91
N SER A 90 -13.06 9.87 37.90
CA SER A 90 -12.95 9.51 36.49
C SER A 90 -11.93 10.41 35.80
N ARG A 91 -10.96 9.81 35.09
CA ARG A 91 -9.89 10.55 34.41
C ARG A 91 -9.62 9.96 33.04
N THR A 92 -9.64 10.83 32.04
CA THR A 92 -9.36 10.48 30.65
C THR A 92 -7.94 10.88 30.28
N THR A 93 -7.18 9.95 29.71
CA THR A 93 -5.81 10.23 29.26
C THR A 93 -5.82 11.14 28.04
N ALA A 94 -4.66 11.73 27.71
CA ALA A 94 -4.43 12.17 26.34
C ALA A 94 -4.42 10.95 25.39
N MET A 95 -4.46 11.20 24.08
CA MET A 95 -4.09 10.19 23.08
C MET A 95 -2.62 9.83 23.27
N VAL A 96 -2.32 8.53 23.37
CA VAL A 96 -0.95 8.03 23.58
C VAL A 96 -0.60 7.04 22.49
N SER A 97 0.50 7.30 21.78
CA SER A 97 1.09 6.34 20.85
C SER A 97 1.85 5.25 21.61
N LEU A 98 1.52 4.01 21.30
CA LEU A 98 2.07 2.79 21.87
C LEU A 98 2.80 2.02 20.78
N SER A 99 3.89 1.37 21.14
CA SER A 99 4.74 0.58 20.26
C SER A 99 5.47 -0.49 21.09
N ALA A 100 6.32 -1.28 20.45
CA ALA A 100 7.18 -2.22 21.19
C ALA A 100 8.06 -1.55 22.26
N SER A 101 8.44 -0.27 22.10
CA SER A 101 9.20 0.46 23.11
C SER A 101 8.34 1.10 24.21
N ARG A 102 7.03 1.23 23.98
CA ARG A 102 6.05 1.77 24.94
C ARG A 102 4.73 1.02 24.86
N SER A 103 4.61 -0.07 25.61
CA SER A 103 3.44 -0.95 25.57
C SER A 103 2.36 -0.60 26.61
N SER A 104 2.51 0.48 27.38
CA SER A 104 1.52 0.85 28.40
C SER A 104 1.37 2.35 28.61
N PHE A 105 0.18 2.74 29.07
CA PHE A 105 -0.15 4.11 29.44
C PHE A 105 -1.23 4.13 30.53
N GLY A 106 -1.31 5.21 31.30
CA GLY A 106 -2.24 5.33 32.42
C GLY A 106 -1.77 6.38 33.42
N TYR A 107 -2.07 6.15 34.69
CA TYR A 107 -1.78 7.08 35.77
C TYR A 107 -0.92 6.44 36.85
N GLU A 108 0.28 7.00 37.05
CA GLU A 108 1.13 6.69 38.21
C GLU A 108 0.47 7.11 39.53
N ARG A 109 -0.34 8.18 39.54
CA ARG A 109 -1.09 8.64 40.70
C ARG A 109 -2.55 8.81 40.30
N PHE A 110 -3.27 7.71 40.22
CA PHE A 110 -4.68 7.72 39.80
C PHE A 110 -5.57 8.31 40.89
N MET A 111 -5.49 7.73 42.10
CA MET A 111 -6.30 8.06 43.27
C MET A 111 -5.45 7.85 44.52
N ARG A 112 -5.54 8.72 45.54
CA ARG A 112 -4.89 8.47 46.82
C ARG A 112 -5.58 7.35 47.58
N THR A 113 -4.82 6.59 48.34
CA THR A 113 -5.37 5.53 49.19
C THR A 113 -6.41 6.07 50.17
N GLU A 114 -6.11 7.20 50.82
CA GLU A 114 -7.04 7.88 51.73
C GLU A 114 -8.35 8.30 51.03
N ASP A 115 -8.26 8.80 49.79
CA ASP A 115 -9.46 9.20 49.04
C ASP A 115 -10.33 7.98 48.72
N LEU A 116 -9.75 6.80 48.45
CA LEU A 116 -10.50 5.56 48.23
C LEU A 116 -11.20 5.10 49.51
N GLU A 117 -10.47 5.09 50.63
CA GLU A 117 -11.00 4.69 51.94
C GLU A 117 -12.14 5.61 52.40
N GLN A 118 -12.06 6.90 52.08
CA GLN A 118 -13.09 7.89 52.39
C GLN A 118 -14.18 8.02 51.31
N SER A 119 -14.06 7.32 50.18
CA SER A 119 -14.96 7.48 49.03
C SER A 119 -16.39 6.98 49.27
N GLY A 120 -16.60 6.10 50.26
CA GLY A 120 -17.86 5.37 50.46
C GLY A 120 -18.14 4.28 49.41
N HIS A 121 -17.21 4.05 48.48
CA HIS A 121 -17.34 3.01 47.43
C HIS A 121 -16.48 1.77 47.70
N LEU A 122 -15.62 1.81 48.72
CA LEU A 122 -14.99 0.63 49.29
C LEU A 122 -15.97 0.01 50.30
N ILE A 123 -16.68 -1.05 49.90
CA ILE A 123 -17.70 -1.73 50.72
C ILE A 123 -17.30 -3.19 50.87
N ASP A 124 -17.34 -3.70 52.11
CA ASP A 124 -16.98 -5.08 52.43
C ASP A 124 -15.61 -5.49 51.85
N ASP A 125 -14.61 -4.61 51.99
CA ASP A 125 -13.24 -4.77 51.47
C ASP A 125 -13.16 -4.93 49.93
N CYS A 126 -14.22 -4.52 49.21
CA CYS A 126 -14.35 -4.63 47.77
C CYS A 126 -14.56 -3.27 47.10
N PHE A 127 -14.02 -3.11 45.90
CA PHE A 127 -14.33 -1.99 45.01
C PHE A 127 -14.12 -2.40 43.55
N ALA A 128 -14.62 -1.60 42.61
CA ALA A 128 -14.49 -1.88 41.18
C ALA A 128 -13.98 -0.67 40.41
N LEU A 129 -13.10 -0.95 39.45
CA LEU A 129 -12.54 0.02 38.51
C LEU A 129 -12.98 -0.32 37.10
N ARG A 130 -13.29 0.69 36.30
CA ARG A 130 -13.63 0.55 34.89
C ARG A 130 -12.62 1.28 34.03
N VAL A 131 -12.27 0.67 32.91
CA VAL A 131 -11.50 1.30 31.84
C VAL A 131 -12.31 1.28 30.58
N ASP A 132 -12.62 2.46 30.04
CA ASP A 132 -13.27 2.65 28.75
C ASP A 132 -12.23 3.08 27.72
N VAL A 133 -12.03 2.29 26.66
CA VAL A 133 -11.09 2.59 25.57
C VAL A 133 -11.86 3.34 24.49
N HIS A 134 -11.51 4.60 24.20
CA HIS A 134 -12.33 5.50 23.37
C HIS A 134 -11.97 5.52 21.89
N ALA A 135 -10.68 5.42 21.55
CA ALA A 135 -10.23 5.42 20.16
C ALA A 135 -8.94 4.61 20.07
N VAL A 136 -8.86 3.74 19.06
CA VAL A 136 -7.63 3.09 18.60
C VAL A 136 -7.42 3.61 17.18
N VAL A 137 -6.59 4.63 17.05
CA VAL A 137 -6.19 5.15 15.75
C VAL A 137 -4.91 4.43 15.38
N MET A 138 -5.01 3.48 14.46
CA MET A 138 -3.87 3.19 13.59
C MET A 138 -3.59 4.50 12.85
N GLU A 139 -2.35 4.98 12.84
CA GLU A 139 -1.94 6.21 12.13
C GLU A 139 -2.12 6.07 10.61
N VAL A 140 -3.37 5.98 10.16
CA VAL A 140 -3.80 5.96 8.75
C VAL A 140 -4.83 7.07 8.52
N LEU A 141 -5.17 7.85 9.57
CA LEU A 141 -6.21 8.88 9.49
C LEU A 141 -5.75 10.22 8.90
N GLU A 142 -4.45 10.47 8.72
CA GLU A 142 -4.00 11.67 7.99
C GLU A 142 -4.29 11.60 6.49
N LEU A 143 -4.51 10.39 5.95
CA LEU A 143 -4.85 10.16 4.55
C LEU A 143 -6.25 10.73 4.19
N PHE A 144 -7.14 10.86 5.17
CA PHE A 144 -8.48 11.45 4.98
C PHE A 144 -8.48 12.99 4.96
N SER A 145 -7.43 13.65 5.47
CA SER A 145 -7.29 15.11 5.43
C SER A 145 -6.98 15.60 4.00
N VAL A 146 -6.15 14.85 3.27
CA VAL A 146 -5.71 15.20 1.90
C VAL A 146 -6.84 15.07 0.88
N VAL A 147 -7.81 14.18 1.12
CA VAL A 147 -8.89 13.84 0.16
C VAL A 147 -10.19 14.65 0.38
N LYS A 148 -10.30 15.46 1.43
CA LYS A 148 -11.54 16.21 1.73
C LYS A 148 -11.54 17.66 1.25
N LYS A 149 -11.92 17.86 -0.02
CA LYS A 149 -12.86 18.93 -0.46
C LYS A 149 -13.62 18.48 -1.72
N PRO A 150 -14.90 18.09 -1.63
CA PRO A 150 -15.78 18.06 -2.78
C PRO A 150 -16.63 19.33 -2.82
N SER A 151 -16.58 20.05 -3.94
CA SER A 151 -17.62 20.99 -4.35
C SER A 151 -18.85 20.20 -4.82
N ARG A 152 -20.02 20.66 -4.37
CA ARG A 152 -21.33 20.06 -4.59
C ARG A 152 -21.76 20.13 -6.06
N SER A 153 -22.32 19.04 -6.57
CA SER A 153 -23.68 19.05 -7.13
C SER A 153 -24.18 17.62 -7.27
N ALA A 154 -25.42 17.40 -6.82
CA ALA A 154 -26.11 16.13 -6.85
C ALA A 154 -26.89 15.98 -8.16
N ALA A 155 -26.92 14.76 -8.69
CA ALA A 155 -28.08 14.24 -9.41
C ALA A 155 -28.07 12.72 -9.26
N ALA A 156 -29.07 12.21 -8.56
CA ALA A 156 -29.45 10.81 -8.58
C ALA A 156 -30.21 10.53 -9.88
N LEU A 157 -30.02 9.35 -10.49
CA LEU A 157 -31.11 8.62 -11.15
C LEU A 157 -30.71 7.16 -11.42
N GLU A 158 -31.46 6.27 -10.77
CA GLU A 158 -32.00 4.97 -11.21
C GLU A 158 -31.10 3.83 -11.75
N LEU A 159 -31.18 2.72 -11.01
CA LEU A 159 -30.88 1.36 -11.43
C LEU A 159 -32.01 0.82 -12.33
N PRO A 160 -31.69 0.01 -13.35
CA PRO A 160 -32.59 -1.06 -13.76
C PRO A 160 -32.07 -2.42 -13.32
N GLU A 161 -33.02 -3.23 -12.85
CA GLU A 161 -32.88 -4.62 -12.48
C GLU A 161 -32.50 -5.53 -13.66
N GLY A 162 -31.68 -6.52 -13.33
CA GLY A 162 -31.97 -7.91 -13.67
C GLY A 162 -31.74 -8.36 -15.10
N HIS A 163 -30.61 -9.04 -15.35
CA HIS A 163 -30.58 -10.25 -16.17
C HIS A 163 -29.69 -11.30 -15.50
N ARG A 164 -30.30 -12.44 -15.20
CA ARG A 164 -29.70 -13.58 -14.51
C ARG A 164 -29.53 -14.70 -15.53
N LEU A 165 -28.32 -14.96 -16.02
CA LEU A 165 -28.00 -16.23 -16.71
C LEU A 165 -26.58 -16.74 -16.41
N ARG A 166 -26.57 -17.77 -15.54
CA ARG A 166 -25.78 -19.00 -15.52
C ARG A 166 -24.27 -18.92 -15.83
N LEU A 167 -23.48 -19.00 -14.75
CA LEU A 167 -22.18 -19.66 -14.76
C LEU A 167 -22.37 -21.13 -15.20
N LEU A 168 -21.89 -21.46 -16.39
CA LEU A 168 -21.47 -22.83 -16.68
C LEU A 168 -20.03 -22.96 -16.17
N SER A 169 -19.89 -23.64 -15.05
CA SER A 169 -18.64 -24.21 -14.60
C SER A 169 -18.17 -25.23 -15.62
N ASN A 170 -17.11 -24.91 -16.37
CA ASN A 170 -16.27 -25.95 -16.96
C ASN A 170 -15.01 -26.07 -16.11
N THR A 171 -15.13 -26.89 -15.07
CA THR A 171 -14.03 -27.69 -14.57
C THR A 171 -13.62 -28.67 -15.66
N GLU A 172 -12.64 -28.30 -16.47
CA GLU A 172 -11.76 -29.33 -17.06
C GLU A 172 -10.50 -29.40 -16.21
N GLN A 173 -10.57 -30.33 -15.26
CA GLN A 173 -9.41 -31.02 -14.73
C GLN A 173 -8.52 -31.45 -15.91
N CYS A 174 -7.30 -30.93 -15.94
CA CYS A 174 -6.20 -31.59 -16.64
C CYS A 174 -6.08 -33.01 -16.10
N ARG A 175 -6.69 -33.97 -16.81
CA ARG A 175 -6.38 -35.38 -16.65
C ARG A 175 -4.92 -35.57 -17.04
N TYR A 176 -4.14 -35.99 -16.07
CA TYR A 176 -2.82 -36.58 -16.24
C TYR A 176 -2.88 -37.61 -17.37
N ARG A 177 -2.23 -37.33 -18.50
CA ARG A 177 -2.04 -38.29 -19.59
C ARG A 177 -0.87 -39.20 -19.16
N PRO A 178 -1.01 -40.54 -19.10
CA PRO A 178 0.13 -41.39 -18.87
C PRO A 178 1.09 -41.20 -20.04
N GLU A 179 2.34 -40.84 -19.73
CA GLU A 179 3.40 -40.74 -20.72
C GLU A 179 3.46 -42.06 -21.51
N GLY A 180 3.22 -41.96 -22.81
CA GLY A 180 3.58 -43.02 -23.73
C GLY A 180 5.09 -43.25 -23.64
N ARG A 181 5.50 -44.51 -23.59
CA ARG A 181 6.90 -44.95 -23.50
C ARG A 181 7.80 -44.11 -24.41
N ARG A 182 8.61 -43.24 -23.81
CA ARG A 182 9.71 -42.54 -24.50
C ARG A 182 10.79 -43.58 -24.82
N TYR A 183 11.05 -43.78 -26.10
CA TYR A 183 12.36 -44.29 -26.52
C TYR A 183 13.39 -43.19 -26.23
N PRO A 184 14.62 -43.53 -25.80
CA PRO A 184 15.66 -42.54 -25.59
C PRO A 184 16.03 -41.91 -26.93
N GLU A 185 15.62 -40.66 -27.15
CA GLU A 185 16.14 -39.85 -28.25
C GLU A 185 17.64 -39.60 -27.99
N ALA A 186 18.47 -40.01 -28.95
CA ALA A 186 19.89 -39.73 -28.93
C ALA A 186 20.10 -38.19 -28.87
N PRO A 187 21.10 -37.68 -28.11
CA PRO A 187 21.34 -36.25 -28.04
C PRO A 187 21.71 -35.72 -29.43
N SER A 188 20.86 -34.86 -29.99
CA SER A 188 21.17 -34.14 -31.22
C SER A 188 22.31 -33.15 -30.94
N ILE A 189 23.50 -33.42 -31.47
CA ILE A 189 24.72 -32.59 -31.36
C ILE A 189 24.60 -31.28 -32.19
N ILE A 190 23.49 -31.07 -32.89
CA ILE A 190 23.27 -29.90 -33.74
C ILE A 190 22.91 -28.71 -32.87
N VAL A 191 23.86 -27.79 -32.68
CA VAL A 191 23.63 -26.48 -32.05
C VAL A 191 23.11 -25.53 -33.12
N VAL A 192 21.84 -25.11 -32.99
CA VAL A 192 21.25 -24.09 -33.86
C VAL A 192 21.60 -22.70 -33.29
N PRO A 193 22.22 -21.80 -34.08
CA PRO A 193 22.52 -20.46 -33.61
C PRO A 193 21.24 -19.63 -33.37
N PRO A 194 21.24 -18.66 -32.45
CA PRO A 194 20.12 -17.73 -32.28
C PRO A 194 19.82 -16.95 -33.55
N SER A 195 18.56 -16.53 -33.73
CA SER A 195 18.14 -15.70 -34.87
C SER A 195 18.83 -14.34 -34.86
N ASP A 196 19.37 -13.93 -36.01
CA ASP A 196 20.03 -12.64 -36.27
C ASP A 196 19.17 -11.69 -37.11
N MET A 197 17.93 -12.08 -37.46
CA MET A 197 17.02 -11.27 -38.27
C MET A 197 16.79 -9.86 -37.71
N HIS A 198 16.76 -9.74 -36.37
CA HIS A 198 16.65 -8.45 -35.69
C HIS A 198 17.80 -7.49 -36.04
N ARG A 199 19.01 -8.01 -36.31
CA ARG A 199 20.17 -7.23 -36.74
C ARG A 199 20.03 -6.82 -38.19
N HIS A 200 19.71 -7.76 -39.08
CA HIS A 200 19.55 -7.49 -40.51
C HIS A 200 18.46 -6.43 -40.78
N ILE A 201 17.34 -6.47 -40.05
CA ILE A 201 16.31 -5.43 -40.14
C ILE A 201 16.80 -4.15 -39.45
N GLY A 202 17.44 -4.25 -38.28
CA GLY A 202 18.04 -3.12 -37.57
C GLY A 202 19.02 -2.30 -38.41
N ASP A 203 19.84 -2.96 -39.23
CA ASP A 203 20.86 -2.33 -40.08
C ASP A 203 20.23 -1.41 -41.15
N LEU A 204 18.96 -1.62 -41.50
CA LEU A 204 18.21 -0.71 -42.38
C LEU A 204 18.04 0.69 -41.77
N LEU A 205 18.10 0.82 -40.44
CA LEU A 205 17.90 2.08 -39.73
C LEU A 205 19.13 3.02 -39.78
N SER A 206 20.29 2.52 -40.19
CA SER A 206 21.52 3.32 -40.33
C SER A 206 21.34 4.48 -41.32
N SER A 207 22.08 5.58 -41.13
CA SER A 207 21.99 6.79 -41.99
C SER A 207 22.34 6.54 -43.47
N GLU A 208 23.04 5.43 -43.76
CA GLU A 208 23.35 4.96 -45.12
C GLU A 208 22.45 3.80 -45.58
N GLY A 209 21.36 3.53 -44.84
CA GLY A 209 20.41 2.46 -45.10
C GLY A 209 19.74 2.62 -46.46
N PRO A 210 19.88 1.67 -47.40
CA PRO A 210 19.27 1.78 -48.71
C PRO A 210 17.75 1.64 -48.62
N GLY A 211 17.02 2.50 -49.32
CA GLY A 211 15.58 2.32 -49.54
C GLY A 211 14.65 3.00 -48.52
N ALA A 212 15.16 3.89 -47.67
CA ALA A 212 14.30 4.74 -46.83
C ALA A 212 13.36 5.58 -47.72
N ASP A 213 12.06 5.46 -47.46
CA ASP A 213 10.97 6.10 -48.22
C ASP A 213 10.19 7.11 -47.38
N LEU A 214 10.65 7.36 -46.15
CA LEU A 214 10.07 8.24 -45.16
C LEU A 214 11.17 8.84 -44.26
N GLU A 215 10.94 10.04 -43.77
CA GLU A 215 11.80 10.75 -42.83
C GLU A 215 10.94 11.27 -41.65
N PHE A 216 11.37 11.05 -40.42
CA PHE A 216 10.80 11.74 -39.26
C PHE A 216 11.70 12.89 -38.82
N ARG A 217 11.09 14.03 -38.49
CA ARG A 217 11.76 15.18 -37.86
C ARG A 217 11.31 15.31 -36.42
N VAL A 218 12.26 15.19 -35.49
CA VAL A 218 12.02 15.24 -34.05
C VAL A 218 12.92 16.30 -33.46
N GLY A 219 12.38 17.49 -33.22
CA GLY A 219 13.18 18.66 -32.89
C GLY A 219 14.19 18.99 -33.99
N ARG A 220 15.48 18.80 -33.71
CA ARG A 220 16.59 19.04 -34.66
C ARG A 220 17.08 17.76 -35.35
N ASP A 221 16.67 16.61 -34.84
CA ASP A 221 17.11 15.31 -35.32
C ASP A 221 16.22 14.82 -36.44
N THR A 222 16.84 14.08 -37.35
CA THR A 222 16.20 13.53 -38.54
C THR A 222 16.41 12.02 -38.56
N PHE A 223 15.33 11.28 -38.80
CA PHE A 223 15.32 9.81 -38.74
C PHE A 223 14.75 9.24 -40.04
N PRO A 224 15.61 8.76 -40.96
CA PRO A 224 15.14 8.01 -42.12
C PRO A 224 14.49 6.68 -41.68
N ALA A 225 13.42 6.28 -42.35
CA ALA A 225 12.65 5.10 -42.02
C ALA A 225 11.93 4.49 -43.24
N HIS A 226 11.26 3.36 -43.01
CA HIS A 226 10.62 2.53 -44.02
C HIS A 226 9.14 2.33 -43.69
N ARG A 227 8.24 2.80 -44.55
CA ARG A 227 6.78 2.75 -44.32
C ARG A 227 6.28 1.33 -44.05
N LEU A 228 6.80 0.35 -44.78
CA LEU A 228 6.40 -1.06 -44.64
C LEU A 228 6.80 -1.65 -43.28
N VAL A 229 8.00 -1.36 -42.79
CA VAL A 229 8.46 -1.87 -41.49
C VAL A 229 7.61 -1.27 -40.37
N LEU A 230 7.42 0.06 -40.38
CA LEU A 230 6.59 0.76 -39.39
C LEU A 230 5.16 0.22 -39.37
N SER A 231 4.55 0.05 -40.53
CA SER A 231 3.17 -0.41 -40.67
C SER A 231 2.97 -1.87 -40.31
N ALA A 232 3.99 -2.71 -40.49
CA ALA A 232 3.94 -4.10 -40.05
C ALA A 232 4.00 -4.22 -38.52
N ARG A 233 4.63 -3.25 -37.84
CA ARG A 233 4.99 -3.33 -36.42
C ARG A 233 4.09 -2.48 -35.52
N SER A 234 3.45 -1.45 -36.05
CA SER A 234 2.52 -0.59 -35.33
C SER A 234 1.21 -0.39 -36.12
N PRO A 235 0.06 -0.79 -35.56
CA PRO A 235 -1.26 -0.50 -36.14
C PRO A 235 -1.51 0.99 -36.36
N VAL A 236 -0.94 1.84 -35.50
CA VAL A 236 -1.09 3.30 -35.58
C VAL A 236 -0.32 3.85 -36.77
N PHE A 237 0.94 3.44 -36.95
CA PHE A 237 1.69 3.82 -38.15
C PHE A 237 1.05 3.25 -39.43
N ARG A 238 0.50 2.04 -39.39
CA ARG A 238 -0.24 1.49 -40.54
C ARG A 238 -1.39 2.40 -40.95
N ALA A 239 -2.24 2.78 -40.00
CA ALA A 239 -3.38 3.65 -40.26
C ALA A 239 -2.96 5.05 -40.73
N GLU A 240 -1.92 5.62 -40.13
CA GLU A 240 -1.45 6.97 -40.48
C GLU A 240 -0.74 7.01 -41.84
N LEU A 241 0.01 5.97 -42.20
CA LEU A 241 0.82 5.96 -43.42
C LEU A 241 0.09 5.45 -44.66
N PHE A 242 -0.91 4.58 -44.50
CA PHE A 242 -1.63 3.93 -45.61
C PHE A 242 -3.13 4.20 -45.65
N ASP A 243 -3.79 4.40 -44.50
CA ASP A 243 -5.26 4.58 -44.46
C ASP A 243 -5.66 6.07 -44.49
N SER A 244 -4.77 6.96 -44.05
CA SER A 244 -4.95 8.41 -44.20
C SER A 244 -4.48 8.87 -45.58
N ALA A 245 -5.38 9.43 -46.38
CA ALA A 245 -5.13 9.97 -47.72
C ALA A 245 -4.25 11.25 -47.72
N LYS A 246 -3.14 11.24 -46.98
CA LYS A 246 -2.15 12.33 -47.00
C LYS A 246 -1.25 12.12 -48.20
N ASP A 247 -1.40 13.03 -49.17
CA ASP A 247 -0.57 13.17 -50.36
C ASP A 247 0.91 12.95 -50.04
N GLY A 248 1.47 11.83 -50.53
CA GLY A 248 2.89 11.64 -50.89
C GLY A 248 3.99 12.20 -49.98
N THR A 249 3.71 12.53 -48.72
CA THR A 249 4.60 13.33 -47.89
C THR A 249 5.65 12.41 -47.31
N SER A 250 6.90 12.61 -47.73
CA SER A 250 8.04 11.82 -47.27
C SER A 250 8.58 12.27 -45.92
N VAL A 251 7.99 13.29 -45.29
CA VAL A 251 8.46 13.88 -44.03
C VAL A 251 7.32 13.97 -43.02
N ILE A 252 7.51 13.41 -41.82
CA ILE A 252 6.57 13.47 -40.69
C ILE A 252 7.22 14.19 -39.51
N HIS A 253 6.53 15.16 -38.92
CA HIS A 253 7.00 15.90 -37.76
C HIS A 253 6.47 15.28 -36.46
N ILE A 254 7.36 15.01 -35.51
CA ILE A 254 7.03 14.56 -34.16
C ILE A 254 7.35 15.69 -33.18
N GLU A 255 6.31 16.31 -32.62
CA GLU A 255 6.42 17.47 -31.72
C GLU A 255 6.35 17.09 -30.24
N ASP A 256 5.73 15.95 -29.92
CA ASP A 256 5.41 15.52 -28.56
C ASP A 256 6.38 14.48 -27.98
N MET A 257 7.57 14.34 -28.59
CA MET A 257 8.56 13.37 -28.17
C MET A 257 9.98 13.90 -28.33
N GLU A 258 10.84 13.60 -27.37
CA GLU A 258 12.26 13.91 -27.44
C GLU A 258 12.98 12.92 -28.38
N ALA A 259 14.02 13.39 -29.06
CA ALA A 259 14.77 12.59 -30.03
C ALA A 259 15.35 11.28 -29.46
N PRO A 260 15.90 11.22 -28.24
CA PRO A 260 16.36 9.96 -27.66
C PRO A 260 15.24 8.93 -27.45
N VAL A 261 14.06 9.38 -27.01
CA VAL A 261 12.88 8.52 -26.81
C VAL A 261 12.38 7.99 -28.16
N PHE A 262 12.34 8.86 -29.18
CA PHE A 262 11.94 8.46 -30.52
C PHE A 262 12.94 7.49 -31.16
N ARG A 263 14.24 7.70 -30.94
CA ARG A 263 15.31 6.77 -31.37
C ARG A 263 15.11 5.39 -30.76
N ALA A 264 14.82 5.31 -29.46
CA ALA A 264 14.56 4.06 -28.77
C ALA A 264 13.30 3.36 -29.29
N LEU A 265 12.22 4.11 -29.53
CA LEU A 265 10.99 3.62 -30.14
C LEU A 265 11.26 3.02 -31.53
N LEU A 266 11.97 3.75 -32.38
CA LEU A 266 12.26 3.34 -33.75
C LEU A 266 13.18 2.12 -33.76
N THR A 267 14.21 2.10 -32.91
CA THR A 267 15.09 0.93 -32.74
C THR A 267 14.30 -0.31 -32.35
N PHE A 268 13.35 -0.19 -31.41
CA PHE A 268 12.49 -1.31 -31.01
C PHE A 268 11.61 -1.81 -32.16
N ILE A 269 11.08 -0.91 -32.99
CA ILE A 269 10.25 -1.29 -34.13
C ILE A 269 11.03 -2.21 -35.08
N TYR A 270 12.30 -1.88 -35.36
CA TYR A 270 13.14 -2.64 -36.29
C TYR A 270 13.76 -3.90 -35.68
N THR A 271 14.12 -3.86 -34.40
CA THR A 271 14.96 -4.90 -33.76
C THR A 271 14.23 -5.74 -32.71
N ASP A 272 13.03 -5.31 -32.27
CA ASP A 272 12.31 -5.87 -31.11
C ASP A 272 13.12 -5.79 -29.79
N ALA A 273 14.13 -4.91 -29.75
CA ALA A 273 15.01 -4.66 -28.62
C ALA A 273 15.19 -3.15 -28.38
N LEU A 274 15.49 -2.78 -27.14
CA LEU A 274 15.88 -1.40 -26.81
C LEU A 274 17.38 -1.20 -27.05
N PRO A 275 17.80 -0.03 -27.55
CA PRO A 275 19.22 0.29 -27.64
C PRO A 275 19.82 0.37 -26.23
N GLU A 276 21.13 0.17 -26.15
CA GLU A 276 21.88 0.61 -24.96
C GLU A 276 21.73 2.12 -24.83
N MET A 277 21.33 2.59 -23.65
CA MET A 277 21.17 4.02 -23.42
C MET A 277 22.55 4.64 -23.19
N ASP A 278 22.95 5.60 -24.02
CA ASP A 278 24.12 6.43 -23.73
C ASP A 278 23.77 7.29 -22.50
N PRO A 279 24.61 7.33 -21.45
CA PRO A 279 24.41 8.23 -20.31
C PRO A 279 24.21 9.71 -20.69
N LYS A 280 24.61 10.11 -21.90
CA LYS A 280 24.39 11.46 -22.45
C LYS A 280 22.99 11.68 -23.01
N ASP A 281 22.28 10.61 -23.38
CA ASP A 281 20.94 10.67 -23.99
C ASP A 281 19.84 10.95 -22.96
N GLY A 282 20.18 10.94 -21.67
CA GLY A 282 19.30 11.31 -20.57
C GLY A 282 19.28 10.27 -19.46
N ASP A 283 18.47 10.55 -18.45
CA ASP A 283 18.22 9.63 -17.34
C ASP A 283 17.35 8.44 -17.79
N GLU A 284 17.77 7.20 -17.47
CA GLU A 284 17.09 5.96 -17.87
C GLU A 284 15.62 5.96 -17.42
N TYR A 285 15.35 6.48 -16.21
CA TYR A 285 13.99 6.59 -15.69
C TYR A 285 13.15 7.58 -16.51
N SER A 286 13.70 8.74 -16.89
CA SER A 286 13.04 9.68 -17.80
C SER A 286 12.71 9.06 -19.17
N ILE A 287 13.68 8.38 -19.79
CA ILE A 287 13.47 7.72 -21.09
C ILE A 287 12.41 6.64 -20.96
N ALA A 288 12.48 5.77 -19.95
CA ALA A 288 11.50 4.69 -19.74
C ALA A 288 10.07 5.23 -19.55
N ARG A 289 9.89 6.35 -18.84
CA ARG A 289 8.58 6.99 -18.66
C ARG A 289 8.00 7.47 -19.98
N HIS A 290 8.76 8.25 -20.74
CA HIS A 290 8.29 8.79 -22.01
C HIS A 290 8.10 7.69 -23.05
N LEU A 291 8.94 6.65 -23.01
CA LEU A 291 8.82 5.51 -23.90
C LEU A 291 7.60 4.64 -23.57
N LEU A 292 7.18 4.53 -22.30
CA LEU A 292 5.89 3.91 -21.95
C LEU A 292 4.72 4.63 -22.63
N VAL A 293 4.72 5.97 -22.58
CA VAL A 293 3.70 6.80 -23.25
C VAL A 293 3.71 6.58 -24.76
N ALA A 294 4.91 6.56 -25.36
CA ALA A 294 5.08 6.28 -26.78
C ALA A 294 4.59 4.88 -27.16
N ALA A 295 4.92 3.87 -26.36
CA ALA A 295 4.53 2.49 -26.60
C ALA A 295 3.00 2.33 -26.59
N ASP A 296 2.32 2.98 -25.65
CA ASP A 296 0.85 3.01 -25.63
C ASP A 296 0.28 3.76 -26.84
N LYS A 297 0.82 4.97 -27.15
CA LYS A 297 0.41 5.80 -28.29
C LYS A 297 0.50 5.05 -29.62
N TYR A 298 1.56 4.27 -29.84
CA TYR A 298 1.79 3.52 -31.08
C TYR A 298 1.36 2.05 -31.00
N MET A 299 0.67 1.65 -29.93
CA MET A 299 0.14 0.29 -29.70
C MET A 299 1.21 -0.82 -29.78
N LEU A 300 2.38 -0.58 -29.16
CA LEU A 300 3.49 -1.52 -29.09
C LEU A 300 3.49 -2.24 -27.74
N GLU A 301 2.61 -3.23 -27.58
CA GLU A 301 2.33 -3.89 -26.29
C GLU A 301 3.59 -4.50 -25.63
N ARG A 302 4.43 -5.18 -26.42
CA ARG A 302 5.68 -5.77 -25.90
C ARG A 302 6.65 -4.71 -25.39
N LEU A 303 6.76 -3.57 -26.08
CA LEU A 303 7.59 -2.45 -25.62
C LEU A 303 7.02 -1.86 -24.33
N LYS A 304 5.70 -1.71 -24.24
CA LYS A 304 5.01 -1.22 -23.05
C LYS A 304 5.36 -2.07 -21.81
N LEU A 305 5.31 -3.39 -21.94
CA LEU A 305 5.71 -4.33 -20.86
C LEU A 305 7.20 -4.21 -20.49
N ILE A 306 8.09 -3.99 -21.45
CA ILE A 306 9.52 -3.74 -21.18
C ILE A 306 9.68 -2.45 -20.38
N CYS A 307 8.99 -1.38 -20.78
CA CYS A 307 8.98 -0.11 -20.05
C CYS A 307 8.43 -0.29 -18.62
N GLU A 308 7.37 -1.08 -18.42
CA GLU A 308 6.86 -1.42 -17.08
C GLU A 308 7.95 -2.09 -16.23
N GLY A 309 8.69 -3.05 -16.78
CA GLY A 309 9.79 -3.73 -16.08
C GLY A 309 10.90 -2.76 -15.65
N ARG A 310 11.29 -1.82 -16.52
CA ARG A 310 12.28 -0.78 -16.23
C ARG A 310 11.77 0.20 -15.16
N LEU A 311 10.53 0.68 -15.30
CA LEU A 311 9.94 1.60 -14.32
C LEU A 311 9.79 0.95 -12.94
N ARG A 312 9.50 -0.37 -12.89
CA ARG A 312 9.42 -1.12 -11.63
C ARG A 312 10.72 -1.05 -10.84
N SER A 313 11.89 -1.09 -11.47
CA SER A 313 13.19 -0.96 -10.78
C SER A 313 13.49 0.45 -10.27
N HIS A 314 12.72 1.46 -10.69
CA HIS A 314 12.88 2.84 -10.25
C HIS A 314 11.86 3.27 -9.19
N ILE A 315 10.99 2.39 -8.70
CA ILE A 315 10.01 2.73 -7.66
C ILE A 315 10.73 3.02 -6.34
N ASN A 316 10.59 4.26 -5.86
CA ASN A 316 11.11 4.75 -4.59
C ASN A 316 10.21 5.90 -4.07
N THR A 317 10.59 6.55 -2.96
CA THR A 317 9.76 7.59 -2.34
C THR A 317 9.55 8.83 -3.21
N SER A 318 10.51 9.20 -4.08
CA SER A 318 10.35 10.36 -4.98
C SER A 318 9.63 10.03 -6.29
N SER A 319 9.65 8.77 -6.73
CA SER A 319 9.09 8.36 -8.03
C SER A 319 7.72 7.67 -7.94
N ALA A 320 7.36 7.09 -6.78
CA ALA A 320 6.21 6.19 -6.66
C ALA A 320 4.88 6.85 -7.07
N ALA A 321 4.63 8.10 -6.67
CA ALA A 321 3.40 8.81 -7.02
C ALA A 321 3.28 9.01 -8.54
N THR A 322 4.37 9.40 -9.18
CA THR A 322 4.40 9.67 -10.62
C THR A 322 4.35 8.38 -11.45
N ILE A 323 5.01 7.31 -11.00
CA ILE A 323 4.91 5.99 -11.65
C ILE A 323 3.49 5.43 -11.49
N LEU A 324 2.88 5.57 -10.31
CA LEU A 324 1.51 5.12 -10.07
C LEU A 324 0.50 5.87 -10.97
N LEU A 325 0.68 7.18 -11.16
CA LEU A 325 -0.12 7.97 -12.09
C LEU A 325 -0.03 7.42 -13.52
N LEU A 326 1.19 7.14 -14.00
CA LEU A 326 1.41 6.57 -15.33
C LEU A 326 0.78 5.18 -15.45
N ALA A 327 0.99 4.33 -14.43
CA ALA A 327 0.49 2.97 -14.43
C ALA A 327 -1.04 2.90 -14.49
N ASP A 328 -1.74 3.79 -13.78
CA ASP A 328 -3.19 3.89 -13.87
C ASP A 328 -3.64 4.44 -15.23
N LYS A 329 -3.06 5.58 -15.65
CA LYS A 329 -3.41 6.27 -16.90
C LYS A 329 -3.28 5.38 -18.13
N TYR A 330 -2.18 4.62 -18.22
CA TYR A 330 -1.89 3.73 -19.35
C TYR A 330 -2.27 2.27 -19.07
N ARG A 331 -3.03 1.98 -18.01
CA ARG A 331 -3.57 0.64 -17.72
C ARG A 331 -2.48 -0.45 -17.64
N CYS A 332 -1.48 -0.22 -16.80
CA CYS A 332 -0.37 -1.11 -16.50
C CYS A 332 -0.59 -1.79 -15.13
N PRO A 333 -1.35 -2.90 -15.04
CA PRO A 333 -1.75 -3.47 -13.76
C PRO A 333 -0.57 -4.03 -12.95
N CYS A 334 0.44 -4.61 -13.62
CA CYS A 334 1.61 -5.17 -12.94
C CYS A 334 2.48 -4.06 -12.31
N LEU A 335 2.65 -2.94 -13.02
CA LEU A 335 3.36 -1.77 -12.51
C LEU A 335 2.56 -1.08 -11.38
N LYS A 336 1.24 -0.97 -11.53
CA LYS A 336 0.35 -0.40 -10.50
C LYS A 336 0.41 -1.21 -9.21
N GLU A 337 0.34 -2.54 -9.28
CA GLU A 337 0.48 -3.41 -8.10
C GLU A 337 1.87 -3.27 -7.48
N ALA A 338 2.94 -3.14 -8.27
CA ALA A 338 4.27 -2.88 -7.75
C ALA A 338 4.35 -1.57 -6.95
N CYS A 339 3.68 -0.51 -7.42
CA CYS A 339 3.57 0.74 -6.68
C CYS A 339 2.78 0.55 -5.38
N PHE A 340 1.67 -0.20 -5.40
CA PHE A 340 0.89 -0.50 -4.19
C PHE A 340 1.68 -1.35 -3.19
N GLU A 341 2.44 -2.34 -3.66
CA GLU A 341 3.36 -3.14 -2.84
C GLU A 341 4.38 -2.26 -2.14
N PHE A 342 5.04 -1.36 -2.88
CA PHE A 342 6.02 -0.45 -2.33
C PHE A 342 5.40 0.53 -1.32
N LEU A 343 4.32 1.21 -1.69
CA LEU A 343 3.64 2.19 -0.83
C LEU A 343 3.05 1.54 0.42
N SER A 344 2.63 0.27 0.33
CA SER A 344 2.09 -0.48 1.46
C SER A 344 3.14 -1.30 2.22
N SER A 345 4.43 -1.16 1.87
CA SER A 345 5.51 -1.91 2.52
C SER A 345 5.70 -1.52 3.99
N SER A 346 5.54 -0.23 4.31
CA SER A 346 5.56 0.32 5.66
C SER A 346 4.75 1.61 5.75
N SER A 347 4.25 1.93 6.94
CA SER A 347 3.56 3.20 7.19
C SER A 347 4.47 4.39 6.90
N LYS A 348 5.76 4.32 7.28
CA LYS A 348 6.74 5.37 7.03
C LYS A 348 6.85 5.72 5.54
N VAL A 349 7.01 4.73 4.66
CA VAL A 349 7.09 4.96 3.21
C VAL A 349 5.83 5.64 2.69
N LEU A 350 4.66 5.18 3.15
CA LEU A 350 3.39 5.79 2.76
C LEU A 350 3.32 7.27 3.19
N PHE A 351 3.70 7.59 4.42
CA PHE A 351 3.73 8.96 4.94
C PHE A 351 4.71 9.84 4.17
N ASP A 352 5.95 9.38 3.97
CA ASP A 352 6.99 10.11 3.25
C ASP A 352 6.52 10.47 1.82
N VAL A 353 5.73 9.62 1.17
CA VAL A 353 5.20 9.87 -0.19
C VAL A 353 3.96 10.77 -0.17
N ILE A 354 3.06 10.62 0.79
CA ILE A 354 1.80 11.41 0.83
C ILE A 354 2.07 12.92 0.95
N GLU A 355 3.16 13.29 1.62
CA GLU A 355 3.57 14.70 1.79
C GLU A 355 4.13 15.33 0.51
N THR A 356 4.45 14.53 -0.52
CA THR A 356 5.01 15.02 -1.79
C THR A 356 3.97 15.74 -2.66
N GLU A 357 4.42 16.75 -3.40
CA GLU A 357 3.56 17.48 -4.35
C GLU A 357 3.01 16.55 -5.45
N GLU A 358 3.81 15.57 -5.86
CA GLU A 358 3.46 14.57 -6.87
C GLU A 358 2.30 13.69 -6.41
N PHE A 359 2.26 13.31 -5.12
CA PHE A 359 1.15 12.54 -4.57
C PHE A 359 -0.11 13.38 -4.42
N VAL A 360 0.02 14.65 -4.03
CA VAL A 360 -1.11 15.59 -4.00
C VAL A 360 -1.71 15.73 -5.40
N HIS A 361 -0.87 15.89 -6.43
CA HIS A 361 -1.31 15.94 -7.82
C HIS A 361 -1.98 14.64 -8.29
N LEU A 362 -1.42 13.47 -7.93
CA LEU A 362 -2.04 12.16 -8.18
C LEU A 362 -3.43 12.08 -7.57
N ALA A 363 -3.59 12.46 -6.30
CA ALA A 363 -4.85 12.38 -5.57
C ALA A 363 -5.93 13.31 -6.16
N GLN A 364 -5.53 14.46 -6.68
CA GLN A 364 -6.42 15.39 -7.38
C GLN A 364 -6.79 14.90 -8.78
N SER A 365 -5.81 14.36 -9.53
CA SER A 365 -6.00 13.93 -10.91
C SER A 365 -6.80 12.63 -11.02
N VAL A 366 -6.58 11.68 -10.10
CA VAL A 366 -7.18 10.35 -10.15
C VAL A 366 -7.63 9.88 -8.75
N PRO A 367 -8.71 10.45 -8.18
CA PRO A 367 -9.13 10.11 -6.81
C PRO A 367 -9.48 8.62 -6.59
N ALA A 368 -9.84 7.91 -7.66
CA ALA A 368 -10.13 6.48 -7.61
C ALA A 368 -8.89 5.66 -7.22
N VAL A 369 -7.72 5.98 -7.78
CA VAL A 369 -6.47 5.25 -7.50
C VAL A 369 -6.04 5.42 -6.05
N THR A 370 -6.26 6.61 -5.47
CA THR A 370 -5.97 6.88 -4.05
C THR A 370 -6.90 6.09 -3.13
N LYS A 371 -8.18 5.99 -3.45
CA LYS A 371 -9.13 5.16 -2.68
C LYS A 371 -8.75 3.68 -2.73
N GLU A 372 -8.31 3.21 -3.90
CA GLU A 372 -7.86 1.84 -4.09
C GLU A 372 -6.57 1.56 -3.30
N LEU A 373 -5.61 2.48 -3.32
CA LEU A 373 -4.39 2.39 -2.50
C LEU A 373 -4.73 2.26 -1.01
N VAL A 374 -5.66 3.08 -0.50
CA VAL A 374 -6.12 2.99 0.90
C VAL A 374 -6.77 1.65 1.20
N ALA A 375 -7.64 1.16 0.32
CA ALA A 375 -8.28 -0.13 0.49
C ALA A 375 -7.26 -1.29 0.47
N ASN A 376 -6.28 -1.24 -0.43
CA ASN A 376 -5.19 -2.20 -0.53
C ASN A 376 -4.35 -2.20 0.76
N PHE A 377 -3.97 -1.01 1.24
CA PHE A 377 -3.24 -0.84 2.49
C PHE A 377 -3.98 -1.44 3.69
N LEU A 378 -5.26 -1.09 3.87
CA LEU A 378 -6.10 -1.62 4.94
C LEU A 378 -6.25 -3.14 4.86
N THR A 379 -6.43 -3.68 3.64
CA THR A 379 -6.54 -5.13 3.43
C THR A 379 -5.25 -5.85 3.84
N ARG A 380 -4.08 -5.30 3.49
CA ARG A 380 -2.78 -5.86 3.87
C ARG A 380 -2.55 -5.79 5.40
N CYS A 381 -2.99 -4.72 6.06
CA CYS A 381 -3.00 -4.65 7.52
C CYS A 381 -3.86 -5.76 8.14
N LEU A 382 -5.08 -5.98 7.63
CA LEU A 382 -5.98 -7.02 8.10
C LEU A 382 -5.45 -8.45 7.84
N GLN A 383 -4.83 -8.69 6.68
CA GLN A 383 -4.22 -9.99 6.36
C GLN A 383 -3.06 -10.32 7.29
N LYS A 384 -2.16 -9.36 7.56
CA LYS A 384 -1.09 -9.54 8.56
C LYS A 384 -1.67 -9.89 9.93
N ALA A 385 -2.73 -9.22 10.36
CA ALA A 385 -3.42 -9.53 11.63
C ALA A 385 -4.05 -10.95 11.66
N SER A 386 -4.43 -11.51 10.51
CA SER A 386 -5.01 -12.86 10.42
C SER A 386 -3.98 -14.00 10.40
N ILE A 387 -2.77 -13.75 9.89
CA ILE A 387 -1.68 -14.74 9.81
C ILE A 387 -1.13 -15.08 11.20
N PHE A 388 -1.16 -14.13 12.14
CA PHE A 388 -0.78 -14.36 13.54
C PHE A 388 -1.80 -15.15 14.38
N ARG A 389 -2.94 -15.60 13.81
CA ARG A 389 -3.96 -16.39 14.53
C ARG A 389 -3.75 -17.91 14.54
N TRP A 390 -2.67 -18.44 13.99
CA TRP A 390 -2.43 -19.89 13.92
C TRP A 390 -1.10 -20.29 14.56
N ASP A 391 -1.03 -20.32 15.89
CA ASP A 391 -0.08 -21.22 16.56
C ASP A 391 -0.38 -21.52 18.05
N HIS A 392 -1.62 -21.45 18.52
CA HIS A 392 -1.97 -21.78 19.92
C HIS A 392 -3.18 -22.73 20.00
N ASP A 393 -3.05 -23.89 19.35
CA ASP A 393 -3.75 -25.11 19.74
C ASP A 393 -2.75 -26.28 19.66
N ARG A 394 -1.98 -26.46 20.75
CA ARG A 394 -1.43 -27.75 21.13
C ARG A 394 -1.06 -27.81 22.61
#